data_AF-A0A3A4KCC3-F1
#
_entry.id   AF-A0A3A4KCC3-F1
#
_cell.length_a   1.000
_cell.length_b   1.000
_cell.length_c   1.000
_cell.angle_alpha   90.00
_cell.angle_beta   90.00
_cell.angle_gamma   90.00
#
_symmetry.space_group_name_H-M   'P 1'
#
loop_
_entity.id
_entity.type
_entity.pdbx_description
1 polymer ?
#
loop_
_entity_poly.entity_id
_entity_poly.type
_entity_poly.pdbx_seq_one_letter_code
_entity_poly.pdbx_strand_id
1 'polypeptide(L)'
;MELQKFLLEPGPGSDNKHQLVADRFTVPDRWRDVVDGKNILIVDDTWTTGSSAQGAAIAVKGAGASSVTVLCVDRWLRHDWEDHRTLIDTLDNPYDPLICPVVGRVCSRSADFRLTRV
;
A
#
# COMPACT_ATOMS: atom_id res chain seq x y z
N MET A 1 9.42 -11.38 -18.12
CA MET A 1 8.43 -11.39 -17.04
C MET A 1 7.57 -10.16 -17.25
N GLU A 2 6.28 -10.35 -17.57
CA GLU A 2 5.38 -9.24 -17.87
C GLU A 2 4.56 -8.91 -16.62
N LEU A 3 4.52 -7.63 -16.24
CA LEU A 3 3.71 -7.17 -15.11
C LEU A 3 2.28 -6.95 -15.60
N GLN A 4 1.33 -7.68 -15.05
CA GLN A 4 -0.09 -7.47 -15.33
C GLN A 4 -0.74 -6.65 -14.22
N LYS A 5 -1.46 -5.61 -14.62
CA LYS A 5 -2.25 -4.78 -13.72
C LYS A 5 -3.71 -5.18 -13.83
N PHE A 6 -4.36 -5.37 -12.69
CA PHE A 6 -5.80 -5.57 -12.59
C PHE A 6 -6.38 -4.72 -11.46
N LEU A 7 -7.70 -4.65 -11.38
CA LEU A 7 -8.43 -3.93 -10.34
C LEU A 7 -9.28 -4.91 -9.54
N LEU A 8 -9.28 -4.72 -8.22
CA LEU A 8 -10.27 -5.31 -7.33
C LEU A 8 -11.59 -4.53 -7.45
N GLU A 9 -12.69 -5.22 -7.20
CA GLU A 9 -14.01 -4.58 -7.10
C GLU A 9 -14.42 -4.48 -5.61
N PRO A 10 -15.24 -3.48 -5.24
CA PRO A 10 -15.85 -3.44 -3.91
C PRO A 10 -16.65 -4.73 -3.67
N GLY A 11 -16.42 -5.37 -2.52
CA GLY A 11 -17.22 -6.50 -2.07
C GLY A 11 -18.35 -6.06 -1.13
N PRO A 12 -19.18 -7.00 -0.66
CA PRO A 12 -20.33 -6.69 0.20
C PRO A 12 -19.96 -5.94 1.49
N GLY A 13 -18.75 -6.12 2.00
CA GLY A 13 -18.24 -5.42 3.19
C GLY A 13 -17.67 -4.02 2.92
N SER A 14 -17.82 -3.46 1.72
CA SER A 14 -17.14 -2.21 1.32
C SER A 14 -17.58 -0.96 2.08
N ASP A 15 -18.77 -0.98 2.68
CA ASP A 15 -19.37 0.19 3.32
C ASP A 15 -18.64 0.58 4.62
N ASN A 16 -17.96 -0.38 5.27
CA ASN A 16 -17.31 -0.16 6.56
C ASN A 16 -15.81 0.15 6.39
N LYS A 17 -15.50 1.40 6.02
CA LYS A 17 -14.16 1.80 5.56
C LYS A 17 -13.04 1.68 6.60
N HIS A 18 -13.36 1.72 7.90
CA HIS A 18 -12.36 1.77 8.96
C HIS A 18 -12.08 0.41 9.62
N GLN A 19 -12.92 -0.59 9.41
CA GLN A 19 -12.73 -1.93 9.97
C GLN A 19 -12.08 -2.87 8.96
N LEU A 20 -11.33 -3.84 9.49
CA LEU A 20 -10.91 -4.99 8.71
C LEU A 20 -12.14 -5.89 8.49
N VAL A 21 -12.57 -5.99 7.25
CA VAL A 21 -13.68 -6.86 6.84
C VAL A 21 -13.18 -7.75 5.70
N ALA A 22 -13.40 -9.06 5.83
CA ALA A 22 -12.82 -10.07 4.93
C ALA A 22 -13.34 -9.98 3.49
N ASP A 23 -14.58 -9.55 3.30
CA ASP A 23 -15.26 -9.41 2.01
C ASP A 23 -15.34 -7.95 1.54
N ARG A 24 -14.40 -7.11 2.00
CA ARG A 24 -14.28 -5.71 1.58
C ARG A 24 -14.02 -5.57 0.08
N PHE A 25 -13.28 -6.51 -0.49
CA PHE A 25 -12.93 -6.54 -1.91
C PHE A 25 -13.19 -7.92 -2.51
N THR A 26 -13.42 -7.95 -3.81
CA THR A 26 -13.52 -9.17 -4.60
C THR A 26 -12.52 -9.14 -5.76
N VAL A 27 -12.03 -10.32 -6.14
CA VAL A 27 -11.32 -10.51 -7.41
C VAL A 27 -12.36 -10.88 -8.46
N PRO A 28 -12.61 -10.03 -9.46
CA PRO A 28 -13.57 -10.34 -10.52
C PRO A 28 -13.17 -11.60 -11.28
N ASP A 29 -14.15 -12.38 -11.74
CA ASP A 29 -13.88 -13.68 -12.39
C ASP A 29 -12.94 -13.59 -13.59
N ARG A 30 -13.02 -12.50 -14.36
CA ARG A 30 -12.11 -12.21 -15.48
C ARG A 30 -10.62 -12.11 -15.10
N TRP A 31 -10.32 -11.95 -13.82
CA TRP A 31 -8.96 -11.84 -13.28
C TRP A 31 -8.52 -13.06 -12.49
N ARG A 32 -9.35 -14.11 -12.35
CA ARG A 32 -9.02 -15.30 -11.56
C ARG A 32 -7.74 -15.98 -12.04
N ASP A 33 -7.60 -16.23 -13.34
CA ASP A 33 -6.41 -16.86 -13.92
C ASP A 33 -5.14 -16.00 -13.81
N VAL A 34 -5.32 -14.68 -13.69
CA VAL A 34 -4.22 -13.72 -13.47
C VAL A 34 -3.74 -13.75 -12.02
N VAL A 35 -4.59 -14.16 -11.08
CA VAL A 35 -4.27 -14.19 -9.64
C VAL A 35 -3.82 -15.58 -9.18
N ASP A 36 -4.45 -16.63 -9.66
CA ASP A 36 -4.24 -18.00 -9.17
C ASP A 36 -2.78 -18.46 -9.33
N GLY A 37 -2.20 -18.94 -8.23
CA GLY A 37 -0.81 -19.37 -8.13
C GLY A 37 0.23 -18.25 -8.31
N LYS A 38 -0.16 -16.97 -8.41
CA LYS A 38 0.79 -15.86 -8.65
C LYS A 38 1.25 -15.15 -7.38
N ASN A 39 2.34 -14.39 -7.50
CA ASN A 39 2.81 -13.46 -6.48
C ASN A 39 2.20 -12.09 -6.76
N ILE A 40 1.38 -11.58 -5.84
CA ILE A 40 0.62 -10.35 -6.04
C ILE A 40 1.25 -9.20 -5.26
N LEU A 41 1.52 -8.09 -5.94
CA LEU A 41 1.92 -6.83 -5.33
C LEU A 41 0.69 -5.92 -5.21
N ILE A 42 0.33 -5.56 -3.99
CA ILE A 42 -0.68 -4.54 -3.68
C ILE A 42 0.07 -3.23 -3.44
N VAL A 43 -0.32 -2.16 -4.13
CA VAL A 43 0.25 -0.83 -3.96
C VAL A 43 -0.79 0.08 -3.34
N ASP A 44 -0.42 0.77 -2.27
CA ASP A 44 -1.26 1.75 -1.57
C ASP A 44 -0.45 3.03 -1.32
N ASP A 45 -1.11 4.15 -1.09
CA ASP A 45 -0.41 5.42 -0.82
C ASP A 45 0.09 5.46 0.63
N THR A 46 -0.81 5.26 1.60
CA THR A 46 -0.51 5.41 3.02
C THR A 46 -1.05 4.25 3.85
N TRP A 47 -0.18 3.60 4.61
CA TRP A 47 -0.60 2.66 5.65
C TRP A 47 -1.10 3.41 6.89
N THR A 48 -2.42 3.36 7.13
CA THR A 48 -3.04 3.88 8.36
C THR A 48 -3.25 2.75 9.37
N THR A 49 -4.47 2.21 9.48
CA THR A 49 -4.75 0.97 10.23
C THR A 49 -4.37 -0.28 9.45
N GLY A 50 -4.22 -0.16 8.12
CA GLY A 50 -3.99 -1.28 7.21
C GLY A 50 -5.27 -2.02 6.78
N SER A 51 -6.45 -1.61 7.23
CA SER A 51 -7.71 -2.34 6.98
C SER A 51 -8.00 -2.55 5.48
N SER A 52 -7.72 -1.55 4.63
CA SER A 52 -7.89 -1.67 3.18
C SER A 52 -6.89 -2.66 2.57
N ALA A 53 -5.59 -2.47 2.83
CA ALA A 53 -4.54 -3.33 2.29
C ALA A 53 -4.70 -4.80 2.72
N GLN A 54 -5.07 -5.03 3.99
CA GLN A 54 -5.35 -6.37 4.50
C GLN A 54 -6.60 -6.98 3.87
N GLY A 55 -7.68 -6.22 3.70
CA GLY A 55 -8.87 -6.69 2.97
C GLY A 55 -8.55 -7.08 1.53
N ALA A 56 -7.72 -6.29 0.83
CA ALA A 56 -7.26 -6.61 -0.51
C ALA A 56 -6.39 -7.87 -0.55
N ALA A 57 -5.51 -8.04 0.44
CA ALA A 57 -4.69 -9.25 0.60
C ALA A 57 -5.55 -10.49 0.83
N ILE A 58 -6.59 -10.40 1.68
CA ILE A 58 -7.55 -11.48 1.89
C ILE A 58 -8.24 -11.86 0.58
N ALA A 59 -8.72 -10.87 -0.18
CA ALA A 59 -9.41 -11.11 -1.45
C ALA A 59 -8.54 -11.88 -2.46
N VAL A 60 -7.29 -11.45 -2.66
CA VAL A 60 -6.39 -12.13 -3.62
C VAL A 60 -5.87 -13.47 -3.11
N LYS A 61 -5.66 -13.64 -1.79
CA LYS A 61 -5.34 -14.96 -1.20
C LYS A 61 -6.52 -15.92 -1.36
N GLY A 62 -7.75 -15.46 -1.12
CA GLY A 62 -8.97 -16.20 -1.38
C GLY A 62 -9.19 -16.52 -2.87
N ALA A 63 -8.50 -15.79 -3.76
CA ALA A 63 -8.49 -16.05 -5.19
C ALA A 63 -7.34 -16.95 -5.69
N GLY A 64 -6.53 -17.50 -4.78
CA GLY A 64 -5.48 -18.47 -5.12
C GLY A 64 -4.09 -17.87 -5.23
N ALA A 65 -3.88 -16.59 -4.90
CA ALA A 65 -2.54 -15.99 -4.89
C ALA A 65 -1.57 -16.82 -4.02
N SER A 66 -0.40 -17.16 -4.58
CA SER A 66 0.66 -17.89 -3.88
C SER A 66 1.23 -17.04 -2.74
N SER A 67 1.59 -15.79 -3.06
CA SER A 67 2.07 -14.81 -2.09
C SER A 67 1.46 -13.43 -2.33
N VAL A 68 1.48 -12.59 -1.29
CA VAL A 68 1.02 -11.20 -1.35
C VAL A 68 2.06 -10.32 -0.67
N THR A 69 2.47 -9.26 -1.35
CA THR A 69 3.30 -8.19 -0.80
C THR A 69 2.51 -6.89 -0.86
N VAL A 70 2.45 -6.15 0.24
CA VAL A 70 1.89 -4.80 0.27
C VAL A 70 3.05 -3.80 0.25
N LEU A 71 3.01 -2.88 -0.71
CA LEU A 71 3.90 -1.73 -0.79
C LEU A 71 3.08 -0.46 -0.54
N CYS A 72 3.38 0.22 0.56
CA CYS A 72 2.87 1.55 0.85
C CYS A 72 3.98 2.58 0.67
N VAL A 73 3.67 3.76 0.15
CA VAL A 73 4.64 4.85 0.05
C VAL A 73 4.92 5.42 1.43
N ASP A 74 3.88 5.64 2.22
CA ASP A 74 3.96 6.24 3.55
C ASP A 74 3.30 5.38 4.63
N ARG A 75 3.64 5.69 5.89
CA ARG A 75 2.99 5.11 7.08
C ARG A 75 2.54 6.24 8.01
N TRP A 76 1.25 6.25 8.34
CA TRP A 76 0.69 7.15 9.33
C TRP A 76 1.01 6.66 10.74
N LEU A 77 1.80 7.44 11.48
CA LEU A 77 2.20 7.12 12.85
C LEU A 77 1.55 8.08 13.85
N ARG A 78 1.38 7.59 15.07
CA ARG A 78 0.77 8.29 16.19
C ARG A 78 1.63 8.11 17.43
N HIS A 79 2.23 9.18 17.92
CA HIS A 79 3.15 9.11 19.06
C HIS A 79 2.48 8.65 20.36
N ASP A 80 1.15 8.74 20.47
CA ASP A 80 0.40 8.26 21.63
C ASP A 80 0.10 6.75 21.59
N TRP A 81 0.52 6.04 20.54
CA TRP A 81 0.46 4.57 20.46
C TRP A 81 1.85 3.99 20.74
N GLU A 82 1.95 3.02 21.65
CA GLU A 82 3.22 2.52 22.18
C GLU A 82 4.15 1.94 21.11
N ASP A 83 3.60 1.16 20.18
CA ASP A 83 4.31 0.55 19.07
C ASP A 83 4.80 1.60 18.05
N HIS A 84 3.99 2.62 17.79
CA HIS A 84 4.36 3.75 16.94
C HIS A 84 5.44 4.62 17.59
N ARG A 85 5.31 4.88 18.89
CA ARG A 85 6.28 5.67 19.65
C ARG A 85 7.67 5.06 19.58
N THR A 86 7.78 3.74 19.77
CA THR A 86 9.06 3.03 19.68
C THR A 86 9.74 3.26 18.33
N LEU A 87 8.98 3.30 17.23
CA LEU A 87 9.52 3.63 15.91
C LEU A 87 9.83 5.13 15.78
N ILE A 88 8.93 6.02 16.21
CA ILE A 88 9.14 7.47 16.11
C ILE A 88 10.41 7.89 16.86
N ASP A 89 10.64 7.32 18.04
CA ASP A 89 11.80 7.61 18.89
C ASP A 89 13.14 7.14 18.25
N THR A 90 13.10 6.29 17.20
CA THR A 90 14.30 5.94 16.41
C THR A 90 14.50 6.82 15.17
N LEU A 91 13.53 7.65 14.80
CA LEU A 91 13.63 8.56 13.66
C LEU A 91 14.40 9.81 14.07
N ASP A 92 15.68 9.86 13.70
CA ASP A 92 16.62 10.93 14.04
C ASP A 92 16.69 12.05 12.98
N ASN A 93 16.11 11.83 11.80
CA ASN A 93 16.12 12.77 10.69
C ASN A 93 14.69 13.16 10.28
N PRO A 94 14.42 14.47 10.07
CA PRO A 94 13.15 14.89 9.50
C PRO A 94 13.01 14.37 8.06
N TYR A 95 11.76 14.18 7.62
CA TYR A 95 11.48 13.88 6.22
C TYR A 95 11.93 15.02 5.30
N ASP A 96 12.76 14.71 4.32
CA ASP A 96 13.18 15.63 3.26
C ASP A 96 12.61 15.14 1.91
N PRO A 97 11.64 15.86 1.30
CA PRO A 97 11.02 15.47 0.03
C PRO A 97 12.00 15.50 -1.16
N LEU A 98 13.18 16.09 -0.99
CA LEU A 98 14.22 16.10 -2.02
C LEU A 98 15.13 14.87 -1.93
N ILE A 99 15.08 14.10 -0.85
CA ILE A 99 15.83 12.86 -0.69
C ILE A 99 14.92 11.67 -1.03
N CYS A 100 15.34 10.83 -1.96
CA CYS A 100 14.59 9.63 -2.31
C CYS A 100 14.63 8.62 -1.16
N PRO A 101 13.48 8.18 -0.61
CA PRO A 101 13.43 7.24 0.52
C PRO A 101 13.96 5.85 0.18
N VAL A 102 14.06 5.50 -1.12
CA VAL A 102 14.57 4.20 -1.58
C VAL A 102 16.09 4.19 -1.70
N VAL A 103 16.70 5.26 -2.21
CA VAL A 103 18.14 5.30 -2.50
C VAL A 103 18.96 6.17 -1.54
N GLY A 104 18.31 6.97 -0.69
CA GLY A 104 18.96 7.84 0.28
C GLY A 104 19.80 8.97 -0.32
N ARG A 105 19.46 9.42 -1.55
CA ARG A 105 20.17 10.51 -2.25
C ARG A 105 19.17 11.50 -2.82
N VAL A 106 19.66 12.69 -3.16
CA VAL A 106 18.86 13.71 -3.85
C VAL A 106 18.22 13.11 -5.09
N CYS A 107 16.90 13.22 -5.18
CA CYS A 107 16.15 12.77 -6.34
C CYS A 107 16.42 13.75 -7.49
N SER A 108 17.24 13.35 -8.46
CA SER A 108 17.57 14.20 -9.62
C SER A 108 16.33 14.65 -10.40
N ARG A 109 15.28 13.82 -10.44
CA ARG A 109 14.00 14.19 -11.07
C ARG A 109 13.21 15.23 -10.27
N SER A 110 13.33 15.23 -8.94
CA SER A 110 12.73 16.26 -8.08
C SER A 110 13.56 17.55 -8.09
N ALA A 111 14.87 17.46 -8.24
CA ALA A 111 15.76 18.61 -8.32
C ALA A 111 15.47 19.51 -9.54
N ASP A 112 14.96 18.92 -10.62
CA ASP A 112 14.52 19.65 -11.82
C ASP A 112 13.08 20.21 -11.70
N PHE A 113 12.38 19.94 -10.60
CA PHE A 113 11.00 20.39 -10.38
C PHE A 113 10.98 21.91 -10.14
N ARG A 114 10.55 22.66 -11.16
CA ARG A 114 10.26 24.09 -11.01
C ARG A 114 8.80 24.29 -10.64
N LEU A 115 8.55 24.78 -9.43
CA LEU A 115 7.26 25.35 -9.05
C LEU A 115 7.01 26.60 -9.91
N THR A 116 6.26 26.47 -11.00
CA THR A 116 5.56 27.61 -11.59
C THR A 116 4.52 28.07 -10.57
N ARG A 117 4.78 29.20 -9.92
CA ARG A 117 3.75 29.90 -9.13
C ARG A 117 2.55 30.13 -10.05
N VAL A 118 1.38 29.69 -9.58
CA VAL A 118 0.07 30.13 -10.10
C VAL A 118 -0.19 31.54 -9.58
#